data_AF-A0A2G9NMU1-F1
#
_entry.id   AF-A0A2G9NMU1-F1
#
_cell.length_a   1.000
_cell.length_b   1.000
_cell.length_c   1.000
_cell.angle_alpha   90.00
_cell.angle_beta   90.00
_cell.angle_gamma   90.00
#
_symmetry.space_group_name_H-M   'P 1'
#
loop_
_entity.id
_entity.type
_entity.pdbx_description
1 polymer ?
#
loop_
_entity_poly.entity_id
_entity_poly.type
_entity_poly.pdbx_seq_one_letter_code
_entity_poly.pdbx_strand_id
1 'polypeptide(L)'
;MNLWRKNKMFVAIRIKGRIDISYKNKTTFELLKLRRKFACAIYSETKEIEGMLKRVENYIAYGKIDEKTLKELIIKRGRLTGNKKVDEKLINDKLIKDVTDGKVKLEEKNIKPFFRLNPPRGGFKKSTKKMFPNGILGNNKEKINEFIITML
;
A
#
# COMPACT_ATOMS: atom_id res chain seq x y z
N MET A 1 5.30 -19.58 19.94
CA MET A 1 4.63 -20.42 18.92
C MET A 1 4.73 -19.71 17.57
N ASN A 2 5.82 -19.97 16.85
CA ASN A 2 6.21 -19.25 15.62
C ASN A 2 5.61 -19.92 14.39
N LEU A 3 4.40 -19.51 13.99
CA LEU A 3 3.85 -19.84 12.67
C LEU A 3 4.36 -18.83 11.63
N TRP A 4 5.27 -19.27 10.75
CA TRP A 4 5.32 -19.06 9.30
C TRP A 4 4.41 -17.92 8.75
N ARG A 5 4.69 -16.65 9.11
CA ARG A 5 4.04 -15.49 8.46
C ARG A 5 4.73 -15.23 7.12
N LYS A 6 4.18 -15.85 6.05
CA LYS A 6 4.70 -15.76 4.69
C LYS A 6 4.62 -14.37 4.02
N ASN A 7 4.04 -13.35 4.66
CA ASN A 7 4.05 -11.97 4.16
C ASN A 7 4.21 -11.01 5.33
N LYS A 8 5.36 -10.31 5.40
CA LYS A 8 5.69 -9.34 6.46
C LYS A 8 5.50 -7.90 6.01
N MET A 9 4.73 -7.67 4.95
CA MET A 9 4.48 -6.33 4.44
C MET A 9 3.01 -5.97 4.45
N PHE A 10 2.74 -4.76 4.93
CA PHE A 10 1.47 -4.08 4.75
C PHE A 10 1.51 -3.22 3.50
N VAL A 11 0.38 -3.14 2.82
CA VAL A 11 0.11 -2.14 1.80
C VAL A 11 -1.10 -1.32 2.24
N ALA A 12 -1.04 -0.01 2.01
CA ALA A 12 -2.14 0.89 2.32
C ALA A 12 -2.41 1.85 1.17
N ILE A 13 -3.68 2.12 0.91
CA ILE A 13 -4.18 3.03 -0.11
C ILE A 13 -5.03 4.09 0.57
N ARG A 14 -4.78 5.36 0.25
CA ARG A 14 -5.62 6.45 0.71
C ARG A 14 -6.88 6.57 -0.14
N ILE A 15 -8.04 6.32 0.47
CA ILE A 15 -9.35 6.36 -0.20
C ILE A 15 -9.98 7.74 -0.12
N LYS A 16 -9.91 8.38 1.05
CA LYS A 16 -10.50 9.71 1.28
C LYS A 16 -9.56 10.85 0.88
N GLY A 17 -10.16 12.00 0.59
CA GLY A 17 -9.47 13.24 0.19
C GLY A 17 -8.64 13.87 1.31
N ARG A 18 -8.28 15.15 1.17
CA ARG A 18 -7.49 15.92 2.15
C ARG A 18 -8.32 16.85 3.05
N ILE A 19 -9.56 17.07 2.67
CA ILE A 19 -10.48 18.01 3.32
C ILE A 19 -11.02 17.34 4.59
N ASP A 20 -11.24 18.15 5.63
CA ASP A 20 -11.85 17.73 6.90
C ASP A 20 -11.07 16.62 7.62
N ILE A 21 -9.77 16.85 7.82
CA ILE A 21 -8.87 15.90 8.50
C ILE A 21 -8.19 16.64 9.65
N SER A 22 -8.26 16.05 10.84
CA SER A 22 -7.57 16.56 12.02
C SER A 22 -6.06 16.67 11.79
N TYR A 23 -5.42 17.66 12.42
CA TYR A 23 -3.98 17.88 12.31
C TYR A 23 -3.19 16.59 12.60
N LYS A 24 -3.55 15.85 13.66
CA LYS A 24 -2.90 14.60 14.04
C LYS A 24 -2.95 13.55 12.91
N ASN A 25 -4.10 13.40 12.26
CA ASN A 25 -4.26 12.45 11.15
C ASN A 25 -3.50 12.91 9.90
N LYS A 26 -3.44 14.23 9.65
CA LYS A 26 -2.63 14.81 8.57
C LYS A 26 -1.15 14.48 8.76
N THR A 27 -0.61 14.65 9.97
CA THR A 27 0.77 14.27 10.30
C THR A 27 1.00 12.77 10.08
N THR A 28 0.07 11.91 10.50
CA THR A 28 0.18 10.46 10.24
C THR A 28 0.22 10.14 8.75
N PHE A 29 -0.58 10.80 7.91
CA PHE A 29 -0.51 10.61 6.46
C PHE A 29 0.81 11.07 5.85
N GLU A 30 1.43 12.11 6.39
CA GLU A 30 2.72 12.61 5.92
C GLU A 30 3.85 11.62 6.25
N LEU A 31 3.84 11.06 7.46
CA LEU A 31 4.78 10.00 7.90
C LEU A 31 4.61 8.72 7.06
N LEU A 32 3.37 8.32 6.81
CA LEU A 32 3.03 7.18 5.95
C LEU A 32 3.26 7.48 4.45
N LYS A 33 3.68 8.67 4.04
CA LYS A 33 3.84 9.05 2.61
C LYS A 33 2.53 8.96 1.80
N LEU A 34 1.36 8.85 2.44
CA LEU A 34 0.02 8.78 1.84
C LEU A 34 -0.59 10.17 1.63
N ARG A 35 0.10 11.02 0.87
CA ARG A 35 -0.24 12.45 0.78
C ARG A 35 -1.46 12.77 -0.08
N ARG A 36 -1.83 11.93 -1.06
CA ARG A 36 -2.90 12.22 -2.04
C ARG A 36 -3.93 11.09 -2.07
N LYS A 37 -5.12 11.36 -2.57
CA LYS A 37 -6.11 10.33 -2.87
C LYS A 37 -5.50 9.33 -3.86
N PHE A 38 -5.72 8.04 -3.63
CA PHE A 38 -5.14 6.92 -4.39
C PHE A 38 -3.61 6.86 -4.38
N ALA A 39 -2.97 7.55 -3.42
CA ALA A 39 -1.61 7.21 -3.05
C ALA A 39 -1.62 5.83 -2.38
N CYS A 40 -0.70 4.98 -2.81
CA CYS A 40 -0.44 3.67 -2.24
C CYS A 40 1.00 3.65 -1.71
N ALA A 41 1.24 2.97 -0.60
CA ALA A 41 2.59 2.77 -0.07
C ALA A 41 2.66 1.45 0.69
N ILE A 42 3.88 0.94 0.80
CA ILE A 42 4.19 -0.37 1.37
C ILE A 42 5.06 -0.18 2.61
N TYR A 43 4.85 -1.01 3.62
CA TYR A 43 5.50 -0.91 4.91
C TYR A 43 5.82 -2.29 5.46
N SER A 44 6.87 -2.37 6.27
CA SER A 44 7.15 -3.55 7.07
C SER A 44 6.10 -3.74 8.18
N GLU A 45 5.77 -4.99 8.47
CA GLU A 45 4.85 -5.41 9.53
C GLU A 45 5.50 -5.20 10.91
N THR A 46 5.36 -3.99 11.42
CA THR A 46 5.83 -3.56 12.76
C THR A 46 4.65 -3.02 13.56
N LYS A 47 4.73 -3.06 14.90
CA LYS A 47 3.64 -2.63 15.78
C LYS A 47 3.35 -1.13 15.62
N GLU A 48 4.39 -0.36 15.36
CA GLU A 48 4.38 1.09 15.16
C GLU A 48 3.61 1.45 13.88
N ILE A 49 3.94 0.79 12.77
CA ILE A 49 3.21 0.95 11.51
C ILE A 49 1.76 0.51 11.67
N GLU A 50 1.50 -0.63 12.32
CA GLU A 50 0.14 -1.12 12.54
C GLU A 50 -0.69 -0.13 13.36
N GLY A 51 -0.11 0.45 14.42
CA GLY A 51 -0.74 1.50 15.22
C GLY A 51 -1.05 2.75 14.41
N MET A 52 -0.13 3.20 13.55
CA MET A 52 -0.37 4.33 12.64
C MET A 52 -1.48 4.04 11.62
N LEU A 53 -1.51 2.84 11.04
CA LEU A 53 -2.55 2.42 10.09
C LEU A 53 -3.93 2.36 10.76
N LYS A 54 -4.02 1.79 11.96
CA LYS A 54 -5.27 1.76 12.77
C LYS A 54 -5.78 3.17 13.03
N ARG A 55 -4.90 4.11 13.40
CA ARG A 55 -5.29 5.51 13.65
C ARG A 55 -6.01 6.16 12.46
N VAL A 56 -5.58 5.85 11.24
CA VAL A 56 -6.15 6.45 10.00
C VAL A 56 -7.08 5.50 9.24
N GLU A 57 -7.51 4.39 9.84
CA GLU A 57 -8.28 3.33 9.17
C GLU A 57 -9.58 3.82 8.52
N ASN A 58 -10.18 4.88 9.09
CA ASN A 58 -11.39 5.53 8.59
C ASN A 58 -11.21 6.29 7.26
N TYR A 59 -10.00 6.33 6.72
CA TYR A 59 -9.63 7.06 5.50
C TYR A 59 -8.88 6.21 4.48
N ILE A 60 -8.36 5.06 4.90
CA ILE A 60 -7.50 4.19 4.09
C ILE A 60 -8.13 2.81 3.94
N ALA A 61 -7.70 2.08 2.91
CA ALA A 61 -7.85 0.64 2.82
C ALA A 61 -6.45 0.05 2.96
N TYR A 62 -6.24 -0.90 3.86
CA TYR A 62 -4.94 -1.54 4.04
C TYR A 62 -5.07 -3.05 4.25
N GLY A 63 -3.98 -3.78 4.07
CA GLY A 63 -3.95 -5.23 4.22
C GLY A 63 -2.57 -5.80 3.93
N LYS A 64 -2.49 -7.13 3.83
CA LYS A 64 -1.23 -7.83 3.53
C LYS A 64 -1.07 -7.97 2.02
N ILE A 65 0.10 -7.56 1.52
CA ILE A 65 0.42 -7.68 0.10
C ILE A 65 1.02 -9.05 -0.22
N ASP A 66 0.68 -9.60 -1.38
CA ASP A 66 1.29 -10.81 -1.94
C ASP A 66 2.36 -10.49 -2.98
N GLU A 67 3.27 -11.44 -3.22
CA GLU A 67 4.38 -11.29 -4.17
C GLU A 67 3.90 -10.93 -5.59
N LYS A 68 2.78 -11.51 -6.03
CA LYS A 68 2.21 -11.29 -7.36
C LYS A 68 1.74 -9.84 -7.53
N THR A 69 0.95 -9.32 -6.59
CA THR A 69 0.48 -7.94 -6.66
C THR A 69 1.63 -6.96 -6.49
N LEU A 70 2.62 -7.26 -5.63
CA LEU A 70 3.81 -6.43 -5.48
C LEU A 70 4.58 -6.30 -6.81
N LYS A 71 4.79 -7.41 -7.51
CA LYS A 71 5.46 -7.43 -8.81
C LYS A 71 4.71 -6.55 -9.83
N GLU A 72 3.41 -6.74 -9.97
CA GLU A 72 2.60 -5.92 -10.89
C GLU A 72 2.59 -4.44 -10.53
N LEU A 73 2.53 -4.12 -9.24
CA LEU A 73 2.54 -2.75 -8.72
C LEU A 73 3.84 -2.03 -9.08
N ILE A 74 4.99 -2.69 -8.91
CA ILE A 74 6.31 -2.11 -9.24
C ILE A 74 6.47 -1.98 -10.76
N ILE A 75 6.09 -2.98 -11.56
CA ILE A 75 6.18 -2.92 -13.03
C ILE A 75 5.36 -1.75 -13.59
N LYS A 76 4.09 -1.65 -13.18
CA LYS A 76 3.15 -0.67 -13.77
C LYS A 76 3.33 0.72 -13.19
N ARG A 77 3.62 0.83 -11.88
CA ARG A 77 3.56 2.11 -11.14
C ARG A 77 4.86 2.49 -10.45
N GLY A 78 5.86 1.62 -10.43
CA GLY A 78 7.16 1.87 -9.83
C GLY A 78 7.88 3.05 -10.49
N ARG A 79 8.48 3.90 -9.65
CA ARG A 79 9.28 5.05 -10.07
C ARG A 79 10.57 5.08 -9.30
N LEU A 80 11.66 5.40 -9.98
CA LEU A 80 12.95 5.65 -9.37
C LEU A 80 13.02 7.07 -8.77
N THR A 81 14.04 7.31 -7.97
CA THR A 81 14.49 8.67 -7.64
C THR A 81 14.67 9.48 -8.94
N GLY A 82 14.21 10.73 -8.95
CA GLY A 82 14.10 11.52 -10.19
C GLY A 82 12.87 11.23 -11.09
N ASN A 83 11.87 10.46 -10.62
CA ASN A 83 10.61 10.16 -11.34
C ASN A 83 10.75 9.33 -12.63
N LYS A 84 11.91 8.72 -12.89
CA LYS A 84 12.10 7.79 -14.00
C LYS A 84 11.30 6.50 -13.78
N LYS A 85 10.86 5.85 -14.86
CA LYS A 85 10.17 4.56 -14.78
C LYS A 85 11.18 3.49 -14.34
N VAL A 86 10.72 2.51 -13.57
CA VAL A 86 11.53 1.33 -13.25
C VAL A 86 11.56 0.41 -14.47
N ASP A 87 12.75 -0.01 -14.88
CA ASP A 87 12.90 -0.98 -15.96
C ASP A 87 12.54 -2.38 -15.47
N GLU A 88 11.80 -3.13 -16.28
CA GLU A 88 11.38 -4.50 -15.94
C GLU A 88 12.57 -5.44 -15.71
N LYS A 89 13.70 -5.17 -16.38
CA LYS A 89 14.96 -5.92 -16.23
C LYS A 89 15.57 -5.83 -14.83
N LEU A 90 15.23 -4.80 -14.05
CA LEU A 90 15.68 -4.65 -12.66
C LEU A 90 14.82 -5.44 -11.68
N ILE A 91 13.66 -5.93 -12.12
CA ILE A 91 12.67 -6.60 -11.28
C ILE A 91 12.89 -8.11 -11.35
N ASN A 92 13.75 -8.59 -10.47
CA ASN A 92 13.98 -10.02 -10.30
C ASN A 92 13.00 -10.61 -9.28
N ASP A 93 12.54 -11.84 -9.48
CA ASP A 93 11.65 -12.53 -8.52
C ASP A 93 12.29 -12.67 -7.13
N LYS A 94 13.63 -12.77 -7.08
CA LYS A 94 14.39 -12.76 -5.82
C LYS A 94 14.21 -11.44 -5.06
N LEU A 95 14.25 -10.31 -5.77
CA LEU A 95 14.05 -8.99 -5.17
C LEU A 95 12.63 -8.87 -4.58
N ILE A 96 11.62 -9.31 -5.32
CA ILE A 96 10.22 -9.27 -4.87
C ILE A 96 10.04 -10.09 -3.60
N LYS A 97 10.64 -11.28 -3.53
CA LYS A 97 10.63 -12.12 -2.33
C LYS A 97 11.32 -11.44 -1.15
N ASP A 98 12.52 -10.91 -1.37
CA ASP A 98 13.29 -10.23 -0.31
C ASP A 98 12.57 -9.00 0.24
N VAL A 99 11.86 -8.25 -0.63
CA VAL A 99 11.02 -7.14 -0.22
C VAL A 99 9.80 -7.63 0.56
N THR A 100 9.08 -8.65 0.07
CA THR A 100 7.89 -9.20 0.72
C THR A 100 8.18 -9.82 2.09
N ASP A 101 9.37 -10.41 2.25
CA ASP A 101 9.94 -10.90 3.51
C ASP A 101 10.36 -9.78 4.47
N GLY A 102 10.43 -8.53 3.97
CA GLY A 102 10.89 -7.37 4.72
C GLY A 102 12.40 -7.31 4.95
N LYS A 103 13.20 -8.07 4.18
CA LYS A 103 14.66 -8.07 4.27
C LYS A 103 15.29 -6.85 3.60
N VAL A 104 14.70 -6.40 2.50
CA VAL A 104 15.20 -5.28 1.68
C VAL A 104 14.12 -4.21 1.57
N LYS A 105 14.51 -2.94 1.75
CA LYS A 105 13.61 -1.81 1.51
C LYS A 105 13.68 -1.37 0.05
N LEU A 106 12.57 -0.90 -0.51
CA LEU A 106 12.54 -0.39 -1.89
C LEU A 106 13.45 0.84 -2.05
N GLU A 107 13.59 1.65 -1.00
CA GLU A 107 14.49 2.80 -1.02
C GLU A 107 15.96 2.43 -1.26
N GLU A 108 16.41 1.28 -0.76
CA GLU A 108 17.79 0.78 -0.95
C GLU A 108 18.09 0.44 -2.43
N LYS A 109 17.04 0.21 -3.22
CA LYS A 109 17.13 -0.02 -4.67
C LYS A 109 16.80 1.23 -5.49
N ASN A 110 16.82 2.42 -4.87
CA ASN A 110 16.41 3.69 -5.49
C ASN A 110 14.96 3.70 -6.01
N ILE A 111 14.12 2.76 -5.58
CA ILE A 111 12.70 2.72 -5.92
C ILE A 111 11.91 3.49 -4.87
N LYS A 112 10.99 4.34 -5.32
CA LYS A 112 10.10 5.06 -4.41
C LYS A 112 9.18 4.05 -3.68
N PRO A 113 9.02 4.17 -2.36
CA PRO A 113 8.20 3.27 -1.55
C PRO A 113 6.69 3.56 -1.67
N PHE A 114 6.32 4.55 -2.49
CA PHE A 114 4.95 4.97 -2.71
C PHE A 114 4.64 5.00 -4.21
N PHE A 115 3.40 4.69 -4.53
CA PHE A 115 2.88 4.49 -5.86
C PHE A 115 1.66 5.39 -6.06
N ARG A 116 1.50 5.88 -7.28
CA ARG A 116 0.33 6.68 -7.68
C ARG A 116 -0.60 5.81 -8.49
N LEU A 117 -1.69 5.37 -7.86
CA LEU A 117 -2.68 4.52 -8.49
C LEU A 117 -3.75 5.34 -9.22
N ASN A 118 -4.44 4.69 -10.16
CA ASN A 118 -5.64 5.23 -10.76
C ASN A 118 -6.87 4.89 -9.88
N PRO A 119 -8.02 5.56 -10.09
CA PRO A 119 -9.28 5.06 -9.55
C PRO A 119 -9.55 3.60 -9.99
N PRO A 120 -10.30 2.80 -9.22
CA PRO A 120 -10.60 1.42 -9.58
C PRO A 120 -11.40 1.36 -10.88
N ARG A 121 -10.98 0.49 -11.81
CA ARG A 121 -11.73 0.18 -13.03
C ARG A 121 -13.09 -0.42 -12.66
N GLY A 122 -14.17 0.14 -13.20
CA GLY A 122 -15.54 -0.23 -12.83
C GLY A 122 -16.03 0.38 -11.52
N GLY A 123 -15.26 1.29 -10.90
CA GLY A 123 -15.66 2.01 -9.70
C GLY A 123 -15.57 1.19 -8.41
N PHE A 124 -16.16 1.71 -7.34
CA PHE A 124 -16.15 1.07 -6.03
C PHE A 124 -17.33 0.11 -5.89
N LYS A 125 -17.04 -1.20 -5.79
CA LYS A 125 -18.07 -2.24 -5.58
C LYS A 125 -18.76 -2.16 -4.20
N LYS A 126 -18.12 -1.51 -3.23
CA LYS A 126 -18.62 -1.35 -1.86
C LYS A 126 -18.50 0.11 -1.42
N SER A 127 -19.24 0.45 -0.36
CA SER A 127 -19.25 1.81 0.17
C SER A 127 -17.85 2.28 0.60
N THR A 128 -17.47 3.47 0.15
CA THR A 128 -16.25 4.18 0.59
C THR A 128 -16.42 4.92 1.92
N LYS A 129 -17.60 4.80 2.55
CA LYS A 129 -17.94 5.43 3.83
C LYS A 129 -17.96 4.42 4.99
N LYS A 130 -18.08 3.12 4.71
CA LYS A 130 -18.18 2.05 5.71
C LYS A 130 -16.85 1.29 5.85
N MET A 131 -16.63 0.71 7.02
CA MET A 131 -15.52 -0.21 7.27
C MET A 131 -15.76 -1.59 6.62
N PHE A 132 -14.68 -2.31 6.32
CA PHE A 132 -14.70 -3.71 5.95
C PHE A 132 -15.38 -4.55 7.07
N PRO A 133 -16.25 -5.55 6.75
CA PRO A 133 -16.54 -6.11 5.43
C PRO A 133 -17.64 -5.38 4.63
N ASN A 134 -18.39 -4.46 5.24
CA ASN A 134 -19.54 -3.79 4.63
C ASN A 134 -19.15 -2.62 3.71
N GLY A 135 -17.90 -2.16 3.80
CA GLY A 135 -17.29 -1.16 2.92
C GLY A 135 -15.85 -1.53 2.57
N ILE A 136 -15.07 -0.54 2.15
CA ILE A 136 -13.66 -0.73 1.76
C ILE A 136 -12.66 -0.14 2.76
N LEU A 137 -13.11 0.62 3.76
CA LEU A 137 -12.20 1.27 4.71
C LEU A 137 -11.65 0.26 5.74
N GLY A 138 -10.45 0.54 6.24
CA GLY A 138 -9.76 -0.26 7.25
C GLY A 138 -9.06 -1.50 6.69
N ASN A 139 -8.98 -2.53 7.53
CA ASN A 139 -8.22 -3.74 7.24
C ASN A 139 -9.00 -4.70 6.31
N ASN A 140 -8.62 -4.75 5.05
CA ASN A 140 -9.19 -5.62 4.01
C ASN A 140 -8.50 -6.99 3.95
N LYS A 141 -7.55 -7.28 4.84
CA LYS A 141 -6.78 -8.53 4.88
C LYS A 141 -6.13 -8.82 3.52
N GLU A 142 -6.48 -9.93 2.87
CA GLU A 142 -5.94 -10.35 1.57
C GLU A 142 -6.70 -9.75 0.38
N LYS A 143 -7.95 -9.29 0.59
CA LYS A 143 -8.77 -8.68 -0.47
C LYS A 143 -8.23 -7.33 -0.95
N ILE A 144 -7.26 -6.77 -0.24
CA ILE A 144 -6.54 -5.58 -0.69
C ILE A 144 -5.82 -5.82 -2.02
N ASN A 145 -5.37 -7.05 -2.28
CA ASN A 145 -4.62 -7.41 -3.48
C ASN A 145 -5.51 -7.31 -4.72
N GLU A 146 -6.69 -7.94 -4.67
CA GLU A 146 -7.71 -7.80 -5.71
C GLU A 146 -8.06 -6.33 -5.98
N PHE A 147 -8.19 -5.55 -4.92
CA PHE A 147 -8.52 -4.13 -5.03
C PHE A 147 -7.41 -3.33 -5.71
N ILE A 148 -6.13 -3.57 -5.37
CA ILE A 148 -4.98 -2.93 -6.02
C ILE A 148 -4.98 -3.23 -7.51
N ILE A 149 -5.19 -4.48 -7.92
CA ILE A 149 -5.20 -4.88 -9.33
C ILE A 149 -6.21 -4.06 -10.15
N THR A 150 -7.38 -3.74 -9.58
CA THR A 150 -8.36 -2.88 -10.27
C THR A 150 -7.90 -1.43 -10.46
N MET A 151 -6.92 -0.97 -9.68
CA MET A 151 -6.39 0.40 -9.66
C MET A 151 -5.05 0.57 -10.40
N LEU A 152 -4.45 -0.53 -10.87
CA LEU A 152 -3.21 -0.53 -11.66
C LEU A 152 -3.46 -0.10 -13.11
#